data_AF-A0A067DGU9-F1
#
_entry.id   AF-A0A067DGU9-F1
#
_cell.length_a   1.000
_cell.length_b   1.000
_cell.length_c   1.000
_cell.angle_alpha   90.00
_cell.angle_beta   90.00
_cell.angle_gamma   90.00
#
_symmetry.space_group_name_H-M   'P 1'
#
loop_
_entity.id
_entity.type
_entity.pdbx_description
1 polymer ?
#
loop_
_entity_poly.entity_id
_entity_poly.type
_entity_poly.pdbx_seq_one_letter_code
_entity_poly.pdbx_strand_id
1 'polypeptide(L)'
;MADSREFIQKVTCAAAVTDAPLYDGARLCPNSLKYYGFCLRNGNYNISLFFSEIVFAKNDDYSSSAKRVFDIYIQSELMRKDFNIKEVARHSNNVTIQNFTASVHEHLLEIELFWAGKGSLYNPPYFHGPLISAISVTPSTVQSCNHCISDSSLI
;
A
#
# COMPACT_ATOMS: atom_id res chain seq x y z
N MET A 1 -0.38 -2.01 -27.92
CA MET A 1 -0.86 -2.95 -26.88
C MET A 1 0.15 -2.85 -25.75
N ALA A 2 -0.26 -2.40 -24.56
CA ALA A 2 0.67 -2.28 -23.42
C ALA A 2 0.94 -3.68 -22.84
N ASP A 3 2.22 -4.03 -22.64
CA ASP A 3 2.61 -5.27 -21.99
C ASP A 3 2.39 -5.14 -20.48
N SER A 4 1.63 -6.06 -19.87
CA SER A 4 1.30 -6.01 -18.45
C SER A 4 2.53 -6.13 -17.53
N ARG A 5 3.66 -6.62 -18.07
CA ARG A 5 4.95 -6.70 -17.38
C ARG A 5 5.55 -5.32 -17.07
N GLU A 6 5.17 -4.27 -17.78
CA GLU A 6 5.64 -2.90 -17.49
C GLU A 6 5.09 -2.36 -16.15
N PHE A 7 4.02 -2.96 -15.61
CA PHE A 7 3.37 -2.51 -14.37
C PHE A 7 3.82 -3.28 -13.11
N ILE A 8 4.80 -4.16 -13.24
CA ILE A 8 5.44 -4.88 -12.14
C ILE A 8 6.91 -4.53 -12.11
N GLN A 9 7.33 -3.77 -11.11
CA GLN A 9 8.74 -3.43 -10.92
C GLN A 9 9.34 -4.29 -9.81
N LYS A 10 10.52 -4.85 -10.06
CA LYS A 10 11.31 -5.60 -9.07
C LYS A 10 12.55 -4.81 -8.65
N VAL A 11 12.95 -4.94 -7.39
CA VAL A 11 14.24 -4.51 -6.85
C VAL A 11 15.31 -5.45 -7.38
N THR A 12 16.38 -4.90 -7.94
CA THR A 12 17.57 -5.69 -8.33
C THR A 12 18.76 -5.16 -7.54
N CYS A 13 19.03 -5.74 -6.38
CA CYS A 13 20.23 -5.44 -5.60
C CYS A 13 20.90 -6.74 -5.13
N ALA A 14 22.20 -6.87 -5.40
CA ALA A 14 23.05 -7.93 -4.88
C ALA A 14 23.36 -7.68 -3.39
N ALA A 15 22.45 -8.06 -2.49
CA ALA A 15 22.72 -8.23 -1.07
C ALA A 15 21.61 -9.12 -0.48
N ALA A 16 22.00 -10.25 0.12
CA ALA A 16 21.07 -11.17 0.75
C ALA A 16 20.48 -10.54 2.03
N VAL A 17 19.19 -10.21 2.00
CA VAL A 17 18.41 -9.82 3.18
C VAL A 17 17.46 -10.96 3.50
N THR A 18 17.64 -11.58 4.66
CA THR A 18 16.80 -12.68 5.15
C THR A 18 15.50 -12.12 5.76
N ASP A 19 14.65 -11.53 4.90
CA ASP A 19 13.17 -11.41 5.04
C ASP A 19 12.53 -10.88 3.72
N ALA A 20 13.23 -11.01 2.59
CA ALA A 20 13.18 -10.03 1.50
C ALA A 20 12.10 -10.15 0.39
N PRO A 21 11.39 -11.26 0.10
CA PRO A 21 10.72 -11.35 -1.20
C PRO A 21 9.45 -10.48 -1.34
N LEU A 22 8.83 -10.05 -0.24
CA LEU A 22 7.50 -9.39 -0.29
C LEU A 22 7.57 -7.89 -0.65
N TYR A 23 8.68 -7.23 -0.35
CA TYR A 23 8.89 -5.80 -0.63
C TYR A 23 9.84 -5.56 -1.82
N ASP A 24 10.40 -6.63 -2.38
CA ASP A 24 11.21 -6.59 -3.59
C ASP A 24 10.39 -6.28 -4.84
N GLY A 25 9.06 -6.23 -4.75
CA GLY A 25 8.17 -5.91 -5.86
C GLY A 25 7.14 -4.85 -5.50
N ALA A 26 6.72 -4.07 -6.50
CA ALA A 26 5.54 -3.23 -6.38
C ALA A 26 4.72 -3.20 -7.67
N ARG A 27 3.40 -3.06 -7.50
CA ARG A 27 2.47 -2.76 -8.57
C ARG A 27 2.37 -1.26 -8.73
N LEU A 28 2.34 -0.80 -9.97
CA LEU A 28 2.31 0.62 -10.32
C LEU A 28 1.34 0.86 -11.48
N CYS A 29 0.60 1.96 -11.42
CA CYS A 29 -0.23 2.41 -12.53
C CYS A 29 -0.06 3.93 -12.70
N PRO A 30 -0.15 4.48 -13.92
CA PRO A 30 -0.02 5.93 -14.13
C PRO A 30 -1.14 6.76 -13.48
N ASN A 31 -2.34 6.21 -13.34
CA ASN A 31 -3.53 6.98 -12.92
C ASN A 31 -4.17 6.48 -11.62
N SER A 32 -4.53 5.19 -11.56
CA SER A 32 -5.21 4.62 -10.39
C SER A 32 -4.90 3.13 -10.23
N LEU A 33 -4.86 2.66 -8.98
CA LEU A 33 -4.87 1.25 -8.59
C LEU A 33 -6.10 1.01 -7.72
N LYS A 34 -7.00 0.13 -8.18
CA LYS A 34 -8.17 -0.31 -7.40
C LYS A 34 -8.02 -1.77 -7.00
N TYR A 35 -8.34 -2.06 -5.74
CA TYR A 35 -8.34 -3.40 -5.17
C TYR A 35 -9.70 -3.69 -4.55
N TYR A 36 -10.17 -4.92 -4.76
CA TYR A 36 -11.45 -5.40 -4.25
C TYR A 36 -11.24 -6.66 -3.42
N GLY A 37 -11.72 -6.64 -2.17
CA GLY A 37 -11.83 -7.80 -1.30
C GLY A 37 -13.27 -8.30 -1.29
N PHE A 38 -13.52 -9.44 -1.92
CA PHE A 38 -14.85 -10.07 -1.98
C PHE A 38 -15.06 -11.07 -0.85
N CYS A 39 -16.32 -11.39 -0.57
CA CYS A 39 -16.73 -12.43 0.38
C CYS A 39 -16.24 -12.20 1.82
N LEU A 40 -15.96 -10.95 2.17
CA LEU A 40 -15.58 -10.57 3.53
C LEU A 40 -16.83 -10.59 4.43
N ARG A 41 -16.70 -10.97 5.71
CA ARG A 41 -17.80 -10.81 6.66
C ARG A 41 -18.06 -9.32 6.88
N ASN A 42 -19.33 -8.91 7.00
CA ASN A 42 -19.63 -7.52 7.35
C ASN A 42 -19.08 -7.21 8.75
N GLY A 43 -18.48 -6.03 8.92
CA GLY A 43 -17.82 -5.62 10.15
C GLY A 43 -16.61 -4.72 9.93
N ASN A 44 -15.91 -4.38 11.00
CA ASN A 44 -14.73 -3.51 10.92
C ASN A 44 -13.47 -4.32 10.64
N TYR A 45 -12.59 -3.76 9.81
CA TYR A 45 -11.32 -4.36 9.43
C TYR A 45 -10.18 -3.37 9.63
N ASN A 46 -9.03 -3.91 10.04
CA ASN A 46 -7.74 -3.23 10.04
C ASN A 46 -7.07 -3.49 8.69
N ILE A 47 -6.69 -2.41 8.01
CA ILE A 47 -6.11 -2.43 6.67
C ILE A 47 -4.69 -1.84 6.77
N SER A 48 -3.70 -2.61 6.37
CA SER A 48 -2.30 -2.16 6.30
C SER A 48 -1.85 -2.13 4.84
N LEU A 49 -1.49 -0.94 4.36
CA LEU A 49 -0.94 -0.71 3.03
C LEU A 49 0.56 -0.53 3.13
N PHE A 50 1.32 -1.34 2.39
CA PHE A 50 2.77 -1.38 2.43
C PHE A 50 3.34 -0.75 1.16
N PHE A 51 4.20 0.24 1.34
CA PHE A 51 4.78 1.04 0.28
C PHE A 51 6.30 0.97 0.33
N SER A 52 6.95 0.66 -0.79
CA SER A 52 8.38 0.86 -0.96
C SER A 52 8.63 1.66 -2.23
N GLU A 53 9.26 2.82 -2.14
CA GLU A 53 9.57 3.62 -3.33
C GLU A 53 10.78 2.99 -4.04
N ILE A 54 10.51 2.18 -5.06
CA ILE A 54 11.52 1.44 -5.83
C ILE A 54 11.92 2.14 -7.14
N VAL A 55 11.13 3.10 -7.64
CA VAL A 55 11.40 3.80 -8.91
C VAL A 55 12.28 5.01 -8.66
N PHE A 56 11.96 5.80 -7.64
CA PHE A 56 12.70 7.01 -7.28
C PHE A 56 13.68 6.80 -6.12
N ALA A 57 14.06 5.55 -5.83
CA ALA A 57 14.88 5.15 -4.68
C ALA A 57 16.29 5.78 -4.66
N LYS A 58 16.90 5.95 -5.85
CA LYS A 58 18.35 6.18 -6.01
C LYS A 58 18.80 7.64 -6.20
N ASN A 59 17.92 8.62 -6.08
CA ASN A 59 18.34 10.02 -6.10
C ASN A 59 18.66 10.47 -4.68
N ASP A 60 19.95 10.51 -4.37
CA ASP A 60 20.55 11.12 -3.16
C ASP A 60 20.22 12.61 -3.02
N ASP A 61 19.69 13.23 -4.07
CA ASP A 61 19.11 14.53 -3.97
C ASP A 61 17.71 14.42 -3.36
N TYR A 62 17.63 14.74 -2.06
CA TYR A 62 16.43 15.28 -1.40
C TYR A 62 15.91 16.58 -2.07
N SER A 63 16.39 16.91 -3.28
CA SER A 63 15.82 17.94 -4.13
C SER A 63 14.42 17.53 -4.55
N SER A 64 13.57 18.53 -4.65
CA SER A 64 12.13 18.54 -4.92
C SER A 64 11.65 17.77 -6.16
N SER A 65 12.52 17.14 -6.93
CA SER A 65 12.31 16.81 -8.35
C SER A 65 11.66 15.45 -8.62
N ALA A 66 11.71 14.50 -7.67
CA ALA A 66 11.20 13.13 -7.86
C ALA A 66 10.34 12.65 -6.69
N LYS A 67 9.10 13.15 -6.62
CA LYS A 67 8.07 12.79 -5.63
C LYS A 67 6.92 12.04 -6.30
N ARG A 68 6.53 10.91 -5.70
CA ARG A 68 5.27 10.22 -6.01
C ARG A 68 4.24 10.67 -4.98
N VAL A 69 3.14 11.25 -5.44
CA VAL A 69 2.09 11.82 -4.60
C VAL A 69 0.75 11.31 -5.08
N PHE A 70 -0.02 10.64 -4.23
CA PHE A 70 -1.33 10.12 -4.58
C PHE A 70 -2.26 10.14 -3.37
N ASP A 71 -3.56 10.05 -3.63
CA ASP A 71 -4.59 9.96 -2.61
C ASP A 71 -4.90 8.49 -2.33
N ILE A 72 -5.28 8.19 -1.08
CA ILE A 72 -5.69 6.86 -0.62
C ILE A 72 -7.16 6.95 -0.23
N TYR A 73 -7.97 6.15 -0.92
CA TYR A 73 -9.38 5.96 -0.65
C TYR A 73 -9.63 4.54 -0.15
N ILE A 74 -10.51 4.40 0.85
CA ILE A 74 -10.99 3.10 1.32
C ILE A 74 -12.50 3.22 1.47
N GLN A 75 -13.26 2.27 0.90
CA GLN A 75 -14.72 2.36 0.81
C GLN A 75 -15.21 3.70 0.24
N SER A 76 -14.55 4.19 -0.82
CA SER A 76 -14.81 5.49 -1.46
C SER A 76 -14.59 6.73 -0.57
N GLU A 77 -14.11 6.58 0.66
CA GLU A 77 -13.77 7.69 1.56
C GLU A 77 -12.28 8.06 1.45
N LEU A 78 -11.98 9.36 1.39
CA LEU A 78 -10.61 9.86 1.34
C LEU A 78 -9.92 9.70 2.70
N MET A 79 -9.15 8.62 2.85
CA MET A 79 -8.43 8.29 4.08
C MET A 79 -7.10 9.05 4.21
N ARG A 80 -6.45 9.34 3.08
CA ARG A 80 -5.25 10.17 3.08
C ARG A 80 -5.09 10.92 1.77
N LYS A 81 -4.96 12.24 1.87
CA LYS A 81 -4.67 13.12 0.74
C LYS A 81 -3.16 13.35 0.57
N ASP A 82 -2.73 13.52 -0.67
CA ASP A 82 -1.37 13.95 -1.03
C ASP A 82 -0.28 13.07 -0.39
N PHE A 83 -0.51 11.75 -0.30
CA PHE A 83 0.43 10.83 0.32
C PHE A 83 1.72 10.73 -0.49
N ASN A 84 2.82 11.12 0.13
CA ASN A 84 4.16 11.06 -0.42
C ASN A 84 5.01 10.02 0.32
N ILE A 85 5.30 8.90 -0.35
CA ILE A 85 6.06 7.78 0.23
C ILE A 85 7.42 8.25 0.75
N LYS A 86 8.14 9.10 0.00
CA LYS A 86 9.48 9.57 0.37
C LYS A 86 9.49 10.45 1.61
N GLU A 87 8.46 11.28 1.79
CA GLU A 87 8.39 12.18 2.95
C GLU A 87 8.16 11.39 4.25
N VAL A 88 7.40 10.29 4.18
CA VAL A 88 7.18 9.41 5.34
C VAL A 88 8.39 8.51 5.60
N ALA A 89 9.11 8.09 4.56
CA ALA A 89 10.26 7.19 4.68
C ALA A 89 11.57 7.85 5.16
N ARG A 90 11.62 9.18 5.39
CA ARG A 90 12.85 9.96 5.67
C ARG A 90 13.77 9.43 6.78
N HIS A 91 13.29 8.51 7.63
CA HIS A 91 14.06 7.94 8.75
C HIS A 91 13.95 6.41 8.88
N SER A 92 13.39 5.70 7.87
CA SER A 92 13.12 4.26 7.99
C SER A 92 13.55 3.49 6.75
N ASN A 93 14.06 2.28 6.97
CA ASN A 93 14.51 1.32 5.96
C ASN A 93 13.39 1.08 4.94
N ASN A 94 13.48 1.70 3.76
CA ASN A 94 12.79 1.47 2.46
C ASN A 94 11.27 1.19 2.40
N VAL A 95 10.60 0.79 3.47
CA VAL A 95 9.20 0.35 3.54
C VAL A 95 8.45 1.25 4.51
N THR A 96 7.35 1.82 4.03
CA THR A 96 6.40 2.65 4.78
C THR A 96 5.08 1.89 4.89
N ILE A 97 4.54 1.80 6.10
CA ILE A 97 3.25 1.14 6.36
C ILE A 97 2.21 2.21 6.69
N GLN A 98 1.03 2.14 6.08
CA GLN A 98 -0.13 2.95 6.42
C GLN A 98 -1.27 2.09 6.92
N ASN A 99 -1.70 2.36 8.15
CA ASN A 99 -2.75 1.62 8.82
C ASN A 99 -4.04 2.44 8.81
N PHE A 100 -5.13 1.79 8.42
CA PHE A 100 -6.47 2.35 8.39
C PHE A 100 -7.46 1.36 8.99
N THR A 101 -8.64 1.86 9.33
CA THR A 101 -9.78 1.03 9.72
C THR A 101 -10.94 1.37 8.80
N ALA A 102 -11.65 0.36 8.32
CA ALA A 102 -12.85 0.57 7.53
C ALA A 102 -13.91 -0.47 7.84
N SER A 103 -15.17 -0.07 7.71
CA SER A 103 -16.32 -0.96 7.82
C SER A 103 -16.64 -1.57 6.46
N VAL A 104 -16.74 -2.89 6.44
CA VAL A 104 -17.14 -3.68 5.27
C VAL A 104 -18.64 -3.91 5.34
N HIS A 105 -19.31 -3.53 4.25
CA HIS A 105 -20.72 -3.76 4.00
C HIS A 105 -20.85 -4.58 2.71
N GLU A 106 -21.95 -5.32 2.55
CA GLU A 106 -22.23 -6.09 1.33
C GLU A 106 -21.09 -7.04 0.90
N HIS A 107 -20.29 -7.51 1.87
CA HIS A 107 -19.18 -8.42 1.64
C HIS A 107 -18.07 -7.89 0.72
N LEU A 108 -17.98 -6.57 0.51
CA LEU A 108 -17.02 -5.93 -0.37
C LEU A 108 -16.18 -4.89 0.36
N LEU A 109 -14.86 -4.98 0.19
CA LEU A 109 -13.90 -3.93 0.54
C LEU A 109 -13.30 -3.33 -0.73
N GLU A 110 -13.45 -2.02 -0.92
CA GLU A 110 -12.75 -1.27 -1.97
C GLU A 110 -11.58 -0.47 -1.39
N ILE A 111 -10.42 -0.56 -2.04
CA ILE A 111 -9.26 0.30 -1.80
C ILE A 111 -8.85 0.91 -3.14
N GLU A 112 -8.75 2.24 -3.19
CA GLU A 112 -8.29 2.96 -4.37
C GLU A 112 -7.09 3.85 -4.02
N LEU A 113 -6.03 3.74 -4.81
CA LEU A 113 -4.92 4.67 -4.82
C LEU A 113 -5.07 5.52 -6.08
N PHE A 114 -5.20 6.83 -5.94
CA PHE A 114 -5.55 7.71 -7.05
C PHE A 114 -4.55 8.84 -7.23
N TRP A 115 -4.08 9.03 -8.46
CA TRP A 115 -3.18 10.12 -8.81
C TRP A 115 -3.96 11.35 -9.29
N ALA A 116 -4.06 12.36 -8.43
CA ALA A 116 -4.75 13.61 -8.74
C ALA A 116 -3.89 14.63 -9.55
N GLY A 117 -2.88 14.18 -10.28
CA GLY A 117 -2.02 15.05 -11.11
C GLY A 117 -0.90 15.78 -10.37
N LYS A 118 -0.50 15.31 -9.19
CA LYS A 118 0.56 15.92 -8.36
C LYS A 118 1.82 15.06 -8.30
N GLY A 119 2.97 15.69 -8.09
CA GLY A 119 4.27 15.00 -8.03
C GLY A 119 5.13 15.25 -9.26
N SER A 120 6.16 14.42 -9.46
CA SER A 120 7.04 14.52 -10.63
C SER A 120 6.28 14.10 -11.89
N LEU A 121 6.45 14.82 -13.00
CA LEU A 121 5.75 14.62 -14.29
C LEU A 121 6.71 14.39 -15.48
N TYR A 122 8.00 14.66 -15.30
CA TYR A 122 8.93 14.85 -16.43
C TYR A 122 10.20 13.98 -16.37
N ASN A 123 10.36 13.17 -15.33
CA ASN A 123 11.47 12.22 -15.25
C ASN A 123 11.03 10.87 -15.82
N PRO A 124 11.65 10.40 -16.92
CA PRO A 124 11.44 9.03 -17.35
C PRO A 124 11.94 8.05 -16.28
N PRO A 125 11.22 6.94 -16.04
CA PRO A 125 9.99 6.52 -16.72
C PRO A 125 8.73 7.28 -16.24
N TYR A 126 7.72 7.41 -17.11
CA TYR A 126 6.45 8.14 -16.89
C TYR A 126 5.50 7.49 -15.84
N PHE A 127 6.05 6.87 -14.80
CA PHE A 127 5.30 6.22 -13.74
C PHE A 127 5.06 7.20 -12.60
N HIS A 128 4.16 8.16 -12.84
CA HIS A 128 3.82 9.23 -11.90
C HIS A 128 2.72 8.87 -10.89
N GLY A 129 1.94 7.82 -11.19
CA GLY A 129 0.77 7.46 -10.40
C GLY A 129 1.04 6.68 -9.11
N PRO A 130 0.06 5.97 -8.56
CA PRO A 130 0.25 5.22 -7.32
C PRO A 130 1.18 4.01 -7.48
N LEU A 131 1.81 3.63 -6.36
CA LEU A 131 2.61 2.43 -6.21
C LEU A 131 2.26 1.74 -4.90
N ILE A 132 2.20 0.41 -4.87
CA ILE A 132 2.01 -0.37 -3.64
C ILE A 132 2.72 -1.72 -3.73
N SER A 133 3.36 -2.13 -2.63
CA SER A 133 4.06 -3.41 -2.53
C SER A 133 3.14 -4.52 -2.03
N ALA A 134 2.38 -4.26 -0.96
CA ALA A 134 1.48 -5.25 -0.37
C ALA A 134 0.26 -4.62 0.32
N ILE A 135 -0.77 -5.44 0.53
CA ILE A 135 -2.00 -5.12 1.26
C ILE A 135 -2.24 -6.23 2.27
N SER A 136 -2.49 -5.89 3.52
CA SER A 136 -2.99 -6.80 4.55
C SER A 136 -4.33 -6.31 5.07
N VAL A 137 -5.29 -7.22 5.21
CA VAL A 137 -6.64 -6.96 5.69
C VAL A 137 -6.97 -7.98 6.76
N THR A 138 -7.25 -7.52 7.98
CA THR A 138 -7.59 -8.39 9.12
C THR A 138 -8.86 -7.89 9.80
N PRO A 139 -9.76 -8.77 10.27
CA PRO A 139 -10.91 -8.34 11.06
C PRO A 139 -10.44 -7.57 12.30
N SER A 140 -11.04 -6.41 12.58
CA SER A 140 -10.82 -5.71 13.84
C SER A 140 -11.40 -6.58 14.95
N THR A 141 -10.56 -7.10 15.83
CA THR A 141 -11.04 -7.84 17.00
C THR A 141 -11.85 -6.89 17.86
N VAL A 142 -13.18 -6.95 17.76
CA VAL A 142 -14.04 -6.40 18.81
C VAL A 142 -13.76 -7.27 20.02
N GLN A 143 -13.07 -6.72 21.02
CA GLN A 143 -12.87 -7.40 22.30
C GLN A 143 -14.20 -7.41 23.05
N SER A 144 -15.16 -8.17 22.53
CA SER A 144 -16.37 -8.55 23.23
C SER A 144 -16.08 -9.90 23.89
N CYS A 145 -15.27 -9.86 24.95
CA CYS A 145 -15.23 -10.94 25.92
C CYS A 145 -15.84 -10.41 27.22
N ASN A 146 -17.16 -10.33 27.25
CA ASN A 146 -17.87 -10.33 28.53
C ASN A 146 -18.33 -11.77 28.79
N HIS A 147 -17.53 -12.48 29.61
CA HIS A 147 -17.77 -13.80 30.25
C HIS A 147 -17.32 -15.06 29.45
N CYS A 148 -16.05 -15.51 29.56
CA CYS A 148 -15.44 -16.52 30.48
C CYS A 148 -15.97 -17.96 30.27
N ILE A 149 -15.17 -19.00 29.98
CA ILE A 149 -14.28 -19.75 30.90
C ILE A 149 -13.33 -20.69 30.10
N SER A 150 -12.09 -20.78 30.59
CA SER A 150 -11.01 -21.81 30.50
C SER A 150 -10.73 -22.60 29.21
N ASP A 151 -9.44 -22.63 28.88
CA ASP A 151 -8.63 -23.71 28.32
C ASP A 151 -9.34 -24.87 27.60
N SER A 152 -9.02 -25.02 26.32
CA SER A 152 -8.63 -26.32 25.78
C SER A 152 -7.69 -26.10 24.61
N SER A 153 -6.41 -26.33 24.89
CA SER A 153 -5.50 -26.87 23.89
C SER A 153 -6.02 -28.25 23.45
N LEU A 154 -5.88 -28.54 22.15
CA LEU A 154 -5.90 -29.83 21.42
C LEU A 154 -6.47 -29.53 20.01
N ILE A 155 -5.83 -29.86 18.89
CA ILE A 155 -4.80 -30.86 18.56
C ILE A 155 -3.80 -30.21 17.60
#